data_AF-A0A9X7CP62-F1
#
_entry.id   AF-A0A9X7CP62-F1
#
_cell.length_a   1.000
_cell.length_b   1.000
_cell.length_c   1.000
_cell.angle_alpha   90.00
_cell.angle_beta   90.00
_cell.angle_gamma   90.00
#
_symmetry.space_group_name_H-M   'P 1'
#
loop_
_entity.id
_entity.type
_entity.pdbx_description
1 polymer ?
#
loop_
_entity_poly.entity_id
_entity_poly.type
_entity_poly.pdbx_seq_one_letter_code
_entity_poly.pdbx_strand_id
1 'polypeptide(L)'
;MKEKIDSIKEKFSNGKSRFENGKTVVEVGLSDLNELLCLAYDINNYRLNALWNLEQTSKACKEYEKRNERHQESLKLIKNITNGVDNAILKDVNRIAKESLS
;
A
#
# COMPACT_ATOMS: atom_id res chain seq x y z
N MET A 1 -4.91 -13.94 14.99
CA MET A 1 -5.02 -14.72 13.72
C MET A 1 -3.98 -15.85 13.66
N LYS A 2 -2.68 -15.56 13.82
CA LYS A 2 -1.62 -16.58 13.90
C LYS A 2 -1.90 -17.62 15.01
N GLU A 3 -2.18 -17.16 16.22
CA GLU A 3 -2.54 -18.02 17.37
C GLU A 3 -3.75 -18.93 17.10
N LYS A 4 -4.77 -18.41 16.38
CA LYS A 4 -5.94 -19.20 15.97
C LYS A 4 -5.58 -20.29 14.96
N ILE A 5 -4.77 -19.95 13.95
CA ILE A 5 -4.29 -20.91 12.96
C ILE A 5 -3.47 -22.01 13.64
N ASP A 6 -2.59 -21.63 14.57
CA ASP A 6 -1.75 -22.57 15.30
C ASP A 6 -2.58 -23.48 16.21
N SER A 7 -3.62 -22.95 16.88
CA SER A 7 -4.57 -23.77 17.66
C SER A 7 -5.33 -24.78 16.78
N ILE A 8 -5.80 -24.39 15.59
CA ILE A 8 -6.49 -25.32 14.69
C ILE A 8 -5.52 -26.38 14.14
N LYS A 9 -4.28 -26.00 13.81
CA LYS A 9 -3.24 -26.96 13.41
C LYS A 9 -2.97 -27.98 14.50
N GLU A 10 -2.87 -27.54 15.76
CA GLU A 10 -2.66 -28.44 16.90
C GLU A 10 -3.81 -29.43 17.06
N LYS A 11 -5.07 -28.96 16.93
CA LYS A 11 -6.25 -29.85 16.92
C LYS A 11 -6.19 -30.88 15.79
N PHE A 12 -5.69 -30.51 14.62
CA PHE A 12 -5.54 -31.44 13.50
C PHE A 12 -4.39 -32.43 13.70
N SER A 13 -3.28 -32.00 14.32
CA SER A 13 -2.14 -32.87 14.61
C SER A 13 -2.45 -33.89 15.71
N ASN A 14 -3.30 -33.52 16.68
CA ASN A 14 -3.67 -34.37 17.82
C ASN A 14 -5.07 -34.98 17.69
N GLY A 15 -5.72 -34.78 16.54
CA GLY A 15 -7.06 -35.27 16.26
C GLY A 15 -7.11 -36.79 16.16
N LYS A 16 -8.32 -37.36 16.28
CA LYS A 16 -8.50 -38.80 16.06
C LYS A 16 -8.06 -39.15 14.65
N SER A 17 -7.18 -40.13 14.54
CA SER A 17 -6.70 -40.62 13.25
C SER A 17 -6.93 -42.12 13.12
N ARG A 18 -7.17 -42.59 11.90
CA ARG A 18 -7.28 -44.00 11.55
C ARG A 18 -6.47 -44.31 10.31
N PHE A 19 -6.11 -45.58 10.12
CA PHE A 19 -5.41 -46.03 8.92
C PHE A 19 -6.41 -46.69 7.98
N GLU A 20 -6.57 -46.15 6.77
CA GLU A 20 -7.45 -46.67 5.73
C GLU A 20 -6.70 -46.73 4.39
N ASN A 21 -6.79 -47.88 3.70
CA ASN A 21 -6.21 -48.07 2.36
C ASN A 21 -4.74 -47.67 2.24
N GLY A 22 -3.92 -47.98 3.25
CA GLY A 22 -2.49 -47.65 3.25
C GLY A 22 -2.19 -46.18 3.62
N LYS A 23 -3.17 -45.41 4.10
CA LYS A 23 -3.02 -43.99 4.43
C LYS A 23 -3.56 -43.67 5.82
N THR A 24 -2.91 -42.74 6.52
CA THR A 24 -3.46 -42.14 7.73
C THR A 24 -4.50 -41.08 7.36
N VAL A 25 -5.70 -41.20 7.92
CA VAL A 25 -6.82 -40.28 7.78
C VAL A 25 -7.09 -39.67 9.15
N VAL A 26 -7.23 -38.34 9.20
CA VAL A 26 -7.53 -37.60 10.43
C VAL A 26 -9.00 -37.14 10.38
N GLU A 27 -9.75 -37.43 11.43
CA GLU A 27 -11.10 -36.91 11.64
C GLU A 27 -11.01 -35.45 12.07
N VAL A 28 -11.67 -34.59 11.31
CA VAL A 28 -11.71 -33.14 11.55
C VAL A 28 -13.15 -32.68 11.71
N GLY A 29 -13.37 -31.86 12.75
CA GLY A 29 -14.66 -31.24 12.98
C GLY A 29 -15.01 -30.27 11.85
N LEU A 30 -16.25 -30.36 11.34
CA LEU A 30 -16.72 -29.45 10.29
C LEU A 30 -16.63 -27.98 10.73
N SER A 31 -16.82 -27.70 12.01
CA SER A 31 -16.65 -26.36 12.61
C SER A 31 -15.23 -25.83 12.50
N ASP A 32 -14.22 -26.65 12.79
CA ASP A 32 -12.81 -26.25 12.71
C ASP A 32 -12.40 -26.01 11.23
N LEU A 33 -12.91 -26.83 10.30
CA LEU A 33 -12.72 -26.60 8.86
C LEU A 33 -13.37 -25.29 8.40
N ASN A 34 -14.59 -25.00 8.85
CA ASN A 34 -15.29 -23.77 8.53
C ASN A 34 -14.55 -22.53 9.07
N GLU A 35 -14.00 -22.60 10.29
CA GLU A 35 -13.21 -21.51 10.86
C GLU A 35 -11.94 -21.25 10.05
N LEU A 36 -11.24 -22.29 9.57
CA LEU A 36 -10.09 -22.12 8.68
C LEU A 36 -10.46 -21.45 7.35
N LEU A 37 -11.60 -21.83 6.77
CA LEU A 37 -12.09 -21.22 5.53
C LEU A 37 -12.39 -19.74 5.73
N CYS A 38 -13.05 -19.36 6.83
CA CYS A 38 -13.29 -17.96 7.19
C CYS A 38 -11.97 -17.20 7.36
N LEU A 39 -11.00 -17.77 8.10
CA LEU A 39 -9.69 -17.13 8.29
C LEU A 39 -8.95 -16.94 6.97
N ALA A 40 -8.99 -17.92 6.07
CA ALA A 40 -8.39 -17.82 4.74
C ALA A 40 -9.06 -16.71 3.90
N TYR A 41 -10.39 -16.60 3.98
CA TYR A 41 -11.15 -15.55 3.31
C TYR A 41 -10.76 -14.15 3.83
N ASP A 42 -10.68 -13.98 5.15
CA ASP A 42 -10.29 -12.71 5.77
C ASP A 42 -8.86 -12.29 5.38
N ILE A 43 -7.91 -13.23 5.37
CA ILE A 43 -6.52 -12.98 4.94
C ILE A 43 -6.50 -12.53 3.48
N ASN A 44 -7.25 -13.18 2.61
CA ASN A 44 -7.31 -12.82 1.20
C ASN A 44 -7.91 -11.44 0.99
N ASN A 45 -9.00 -11.11 1.69
CA ASN A 45 -9.58 -9.76 1.65
C ASN A 45 -8.62 -8.69 2.16
N TYR A 46 -7.92 -8.95 3.26
CA TYR A 46 -6.88 -8.04 3.76
C TYR A 46 -5.78 -7.80 2.73
N ARG A 47 -5.27 -8.87 2.09
CA ARG A 47 -4.25 -8.78 1.03
C ARG A 47 -4.74 -8.00 -0.18
N LEU A 48 -5.98 -8.24 -0.62
CA LEU A 48 -6.59 -7.49 -1.73
C LEU A 48 -6.69 -6.00 -1.43
N ASN A 49 -7.14 -5.64 -0.22
CA ASN A 49 -7.20 -4.24 0.20
C ASN A 49 -5.82 -3.58 0.27
N ALA A 50 -4.81 -4.30 0.77
CA ALA A 50 -3.44 -3.80 0.80
C ALA A 50 -2.89 -3.56 -0.61
N LEU A 51 -3.10 -4.49 -1.54
CA LEU A 51 -2.71 -4.34 -2.95
C LEU A 51 -3.41 -3.16 -3.62
N TRP A 52 -4.71 -3.00 -3.37
CA TRP A 52 -5.47 -1.86 -3.87
C TRP A 52 -4.89 -0.53 -3.40
N ASN A 53 -4.62 -0.40 -2.09
CA ASN A 53 -4.05 0.82 -1.53
C ASN A 53 -2.64 1.13 -2.08
N LEU A 54 -1.83 0.10 -2.31
CA LEU A 54 -0.53 0.25 -2.95
C LEU A 54 -0.67 0.73 -4.40
N GLU A 55 -1.64 0.22 -5.15
CA GLU A 55 -1.91 0.67 -6.52
C GLU A 55 -2.30 2.16 -6.55
N GLN A 56 -3.21 2.59 -5.67
CA GLN A 56 -3.63 3.99 -5.58
C GLN A 56 -2.46 4.91 -5.19
N THR A 57 -1.65 4.48 -4.23
CA THR A 57 -0.45 5.23 -3.80
C THR A 57 0.56 5.33 -4.95
N SER A 58 0.79 4.24 -5.68
CA SER A 58 1.68 4.23 -6.85
C SER A 58 1.22 5.20 -7.94
N LYS A 59 -0.09 5.26 -8.21
CA LYS A 59 -0.68 6.23 -9.15
C LYS A 59 -0.45 7.67 -8.69
N ALA A 60 -0.74 7.96 -7.42
CA ALA A 60 -0.53 9.29 -6.85
C ALA A 60 0.93 9.73 -6.90
N CYS A 61 1.89 8.83 -6.63
CA CYS A 61 3.32 9.11 -6.76
C CYS A 61 3.71 9.49 -8.20
N LYS A 62 3.25 8.72 -9.19
CA LYS A 62 3.52 9.01 -10.61
C LYS A 62 2.93 10.35 -11.06
N GLU A 63 1.73 10.69 -10.58
CA GLU A 63 1.11 11.99 -10.87
C GLU A 63 1.88 13.14 -10.22
N TYR A 64 2.34 12.96 -8.99
CA TYR A 64 3.18 13.93 -8.30
C TYR A 64 4.51 14.15 -9.02
N GLU A 65 5.19 13.09 -9.45
CA GLU A 65 6.44 13.17 -10.23
C GLU A 65 6.24 14.00 -11.50
N LYS A 66 5.22 13.68 -12.30
CA LYS A 66 4.88 14.45 -13.51
C LYS A 66 4.56 15.91 -13.21
N ARG A 67 3.87 16.19 -12.11
CA ARG A 67 3.55 17.57 -11.70
C ARG A 67 4.84 18.32 -11.31
N ASN A 68 5.75 17.66 -10.59
CA ASN A 68 7.01 18.24 -10.20
C ASN A 68 7.90 18.52 -11.42
N GLU A 69 7.98 17.60 -12.39
CA GLU A 69 8.69 17.82 -13.65
C GLU A 69 8.18 19.08 -14.38
N ARG A 70 6.87 19.20 -14.57
CA ARG A 70 6.25 20.39 -15.18
C ARG A 70 6.50 21.67 -14.40
N HIS A 71 6.51 21.58 -13.07
CA HIS A 71 6.84 22.72 -12.21
C HIS A 71 8.29 23.18 -12.41
N GLN A 72 9.24 22.24 -12.45
CA GLN A 72 10.66 22.54 -12.71
C GLN A 72 10.87 23.11 -14.12
N GLU A 73 10.20 22.57 -15.14
CA GLU A 73 10.22 23.14 -16.50
C GLU A 73 9.69 24.58 -16.51
N SER A 74 8.56 24.83 -15.82
CA SER A 74 7.97 26.17 -15.71
C SER A 74 8.92 27.15 -15.01
N LEU A 75 9.57 26.72 -13.91
CA LEU A 75 10.59 27.53 -13.23
C LEU A 75 11.78 27.85 -14.13
N LYS A 76 12.23 26.90 -14.95
CA LYS A 76 13.33 27.11 -15.91
C LYS A 76 12.93 28.12 -17.00
N LEU A 77 11.70 28.04 -17.51
CA LEU A 77 11.16 29.00 -18.48
C LEU A 77 11.07 30.41 -17.88
N ILE A 78 10.50 30.54 -16.68
CA ILE A 78 10.46 31.82 -15.96
C ILE A 78 11.87 32.36 -15.81
N LYS A 79 12.80 31.57 -15.25
CA LYS A 79 14.19 32.01 -15.05
C LYS A 79 14.83 32.51 -16.36
N ASN A 80 14.61 31.81 -17.47
CA ASN A 80 15.12 32.20 -18.79
C ASN A 80 14.50 33.52 -19.31
N ILE A 81 13.20 33.75 -19.10
CA ILE A 81 12.54 35.02 -19.45
C ILE A 81 13.11 36.17 -18.60
N THR A 82 13.43 35.88 -17.34
CA THR A 82 13.86 36.89 -16.37
C THR A 82 15.36 37.15 -16.36
N ASN A 83 16.16 36.25 -16.94
CA ASN A 83 17.62 36.41 -17.05
C ASN A 83 17.94 37.50 -18.08
N GLY A 84 18.35 38.67 -17.59
CA GLY A 84 18.72 39.83 -18.41
C GLY A 84 17.72 40.97 -18.40
N VAL A 85 16.56 40.80 -17.73
CA VAL A 85 15.63 41.92 -17.49
C VAL A 85 15.88 42.42 -16.06
N ASP A 86 16.48 43.60 -15.91
CA ASP A 86 16.50 44.32 -14.63
C ASP A 86 15.09 44.86 -14.36
N ASN A 87 14.18 43.95 -14.01
CA ASN A 87 12.76 44.24 -13.86
C ASN A 87 12.45 44.45 -12.38
N ALA A 88 12.14 45.68 -12.00
CA ALA A 88 11.71 46.03 -10.64
C ALA A 88 10.56 45.12 -10.15
N ILE A 89 9.68 44.71 -11.07
CA ILE A 89 8.55 43.80 -10.79
C ILE A 89 9.02 42.44 -10.27
N LEU A 90 10.11 41.88 -10.79
CA LEU A 90 10.64 40.59 -10.32
C LEU A 90 11.31 40.68 -8.95
N LYS A 91 11.94 41.82 -8.65
CA LYS A 91 12.48 42.09 -7.31
C LYS A 91 11.33 42.17 -6.29
N ASP A 92 10.24 42.84 -6.62
CA ASP A 92 9.06 42.93 -5.75
C ASP A 92 8.30 41.61 -5.61
N VAL A 93 8.10 40.85 -6.69
CA VAL A 93 7.46 39.52 -6.63
C VAL A 93 8.28 38.54 -5.80
N ASN A 94 9.60 38.51 -5.96
CA ASN A 94 10.48 37.67 -5.15
C ASN A 94 10.52 38.10 -3.68
N ARG A 95 10.39 39.41 -3.37
CA ARG A 95 10.30 39.91 -2.00
C ARG A 95 9.01 39.47 -1.32
N ILE A 96 7.87 39.67 -1.98
CA ILE A 96 6.55 39.27 -1.46
C ILE A 96 6.48 37.76 -1.24
N ALA A 97 6.98 36.95 -2.18
CA ALA A 97 7.02 35.50 -2.03
C ALA A 97 7.85 35.04 -0.83
N LYS A 98 8.94 35.75 -0.50
CA LYS A 98 9.81 35.43 0.64
C LYS A 98 9.16 35.80 1.98
N GLU A 99 8.53 36.97 2.06
CA GLU A 99 7.81 37.44 3.25
C GLU A 99 6.56 36.60 3.55
N SER A 100 5.95 36.00 2.52
CA SER A 100 4.76 35.14 2.66
C SER A 100 5.06 33.72 3.16
N LEU A 101 6.34 33.33 3.16
CA LEU A 101 6.81 32.00 3.58
C LEU A 101 7.49 32.02 4.96
N SER A 102 7.62 33.20 5.56
CA SER A 102 8.02 33.44 6.96
C SER A 102 6.81 33.65 7.85
#